data_AF-W4K511-F1
#
_entry.id   AF-W4K511-F1
#
_cell.length_a   1.000
_cell.length_b   1.000
_cell.length_c   1.000
_cell.angle_alpha   90.00
_cell.angle_beta   90.00
_cell.angle_gamma   90.00
#
_symmetry.space_group_name_H-M   'P 1'
#
loop_
_entity.id
_entity.type
_entity.pdbx_description
1 polymer ?
#
loop_
_entity_poly.entity_id
_entity_poly.type
_entity_poly.pdbx_seq_one_letter_code
_entity_poly.pdbx_strand_id
1 'polypeptide(L)'
;MSSGPRLTISLPSWPPGPITMPMTYTTGPSLTGAFFRSLEDASKVFYAAARGVLPLCSDRLNEAERKQVRPGNVYVYDSTALVRWADGRRWGASRVRGFFLCYPEKSSRNRYDLKNPLARVACTANVTLPNGQIRQWGMVLYLDNSSPLTPVGDIPNVGDTHVPPGRVVITQGSQQGSELHAYFVPAVNVRRLQANSH
;
A
#
# COMPACT_ATOMS: atom_id res chain seq x y z
N MET A 1 42.42 16.92 -41.87
CA MET A 1 42.80 16.37 -40.55
C MET A 1 41.98 17.08 -39.48
N SER A 2 40.93 16.45 -38.98
CA SER A 2 40.27 16.86 -37.72
C SER A 2 39.47 15.67 -37.22
N SER A 3 40.11 14.88 -36.36
CA SER A 3 39.53 13.73 -35.67
C SER A 3 38.94 14.23 -34.34
N GLY A 4 37.62 14.39 -34.28
CA GLY A 4 36.91 14.58 -33.02
C GLY A 4 36.85 13.27 -32.22
N PRO A 5 36.90 13.30 -30.87
CA PRO A 5 36.89 12.08 -30.08
C PRO A 5 35.51 11.45 -30.09
N ARG A 6 35.45 10.19 -30.53
CA ARG A 6 34.26 9.36 -30.50
C ARG A 6 34.07 8.88 -29.06
N LEU A 7 33.10 9.44 -28.35
CA LEU A 7 32.72 8.97 -27.01
C LEU A 7 32.11 7.56 -27.14
N THR A 8 32.93 6.54 -26.94
CA THR A 8 32.47 5.15 -26.79
C THR A 8 31.83 5.03 -25.40
N ILE A 9 30.51 5.10 -25.34
CA ILE A 9 29.76 4.76 -24.13
C ILE A 9 29.81 3.24 -23.99
N SER A 10 30.68 2.76 -23.11
CA SER A 10 30.70 1.36 -22.69
C SER A 10 29.46 1.08 -21.84
N LEU A 11 28.45 0.46 -22.45
CA LEU A 11 27.32 -0.14 -21.73
C LEU A 11 27.85 -1.29 -20.85
N PRO A 12 27.45 -1.41 -19.57
CA PRO A 12 27.83 -2.56 -18.76
C PRO A 12 27.22 -3.84 -19.35
N SER A 13 28.08 -4.80 -19.68
CA SER A 13 27.74 -6.12 -20.19
C SER A 13 27.05 -6.96 -19.11
N TRP A 14 25.74 -7.16 -19.24
CA TRP A 14 24.96 -8.08 -18.42
C TRP A 14 24.94 -9.47 -19.08
N PRO A 15 25.21 -10.59 -18.37
CA PRO A 15 24.70 -11.88 -18.82
C PRO A 15 24.10 -12.70 -17.64
N PRO A 16 23.67 -13.96 -17.83
CA PRO A 16 22.27 -14.37 -17.99
C PRO A 16 21.78 -15.24 -16.80
N GLY A 17 20.65 -14.88 -16.18
CA GLY A 17 20.05 -15.65 -15.07
C GLY A 17 18.53 -15.65 -15.17
N PRO A 18 17.84 -16.65 -14.60
CA PRO A 18 16.45 -16.98 -14.93
C PRO A 18 15.59 -15.74 -14.69
N ILE A 19 14.60 -15.52 -15.56
CA ILE A 19 13.68 -14.38 -15.54
C ILE A 19 13.02 -14.31 -14.15
N THR A 20 13.72 -13.68 -13.22
CA THR A 20 13.23 -13.33 -11.90
C THR A 20 12.41 -12.12 -12.23
N MET A 21 11.08 -12.25 -12.27
CA MET A 21 10.22 -11.08 -12.40
C MET A 21 10.69 -10.10 -11.31
N PRO A 22 11.33 -8.98 -11.67
CA PRO A 22 11.93 -8.14 -10.65
C PRO A 22 10.75 -7.57 -9.88
N MET A 23 10.64 -7.92 -8.60
CA MET A 23 9.82 -7.11 -7.72
C MET A 23 10.31 -5.69 -7.90
N THR A 24 9.42 -4.83 -8.39
CA THR A 24 9.74 -3.43 -8.57
C THR A 24 9.83 -2.84 -7.18
N TYR A 25 10.94 -2.18 -6.86
CA TYR A 25 11.07 -1.49 -5.59
C TYR A 25 10.90 0.00 -5.82
N THR A 26 10.23 0.65 -4.89
CA THR A 26 10.05 2.11 -4.90
C THR A 26 10.36 2.67 -3.54
N THR A 27 10.77 3.92 -3.50
CA THR A 27 10.81 4.70 -2.26
C THR A 27 9.52 5.53 -2.07
N GLY A 28 8.65 5.55 -3.09
CA GLY A 28 7.35 6.23 -3.09
C GLY A 28 6.15 5.34 -2.69
N PRO A 29 4.91 5.85 -2.84
CA PRO A 29 3.71 5.04 -2.64
C PRO A 29 3.59 3.95 -3.70
N SER A 30 3.24 2.74 -3.27
CA SER A 30 2.92 1.61 -4.15
C SER A 30 1.67 1.89 -4.98
N LEU A 31 0.69 2.57 -4.37
CA LEU A 31 -0.56 2.97 -5.00
C LEU A 31 -1.03 4.29 -4.42
N THR A 32 -1.72 5.11 -5.21
CA THR A 32 -2.23 6.41 -4.78
C THR A 32 -3.71 6.56 -5.12
N GLY A 33 -4.43 7.40 -4.36
CA GLY A 33 -5.86 7.63 -4.57
C GLY A 33 -6.75 6.41 -4.32
N ALA A 34 -6.28 5.41 -3.56
CA ALA A 34 -6.97 4.15 -3.35
C ALA A 34 -7.52 4.00 -1.93
N PHE A 35 -8.61 3.25 -1.77
CA PHE A 35 -9.07 2.78 -0.46
C PHE A 35 -9.55 1.33 -0.51
N PHE A 36 -9.56 0.66 0.65
CA PHE A 36 -10.01 -0.73 0.76
C PHE A 36 -11.45 -0.79 1.25
N ARG A 37 -12.32 -1.50 0.52
CA ARG A 37 -13.70 -1.82 0.96
C ARG A 37 -13.73 -3.10 1.79
N SER A 38 -12.87 -4.05 1.44
CA SER A 38 -12.90 -5.39 1.99
C SER A 38 -11.49 -5.97 2.20
N LEU A 39 -11.45 -7.15 2.80
CA LEU A 39 -10.22 -7.93 2.92
C LEU A 39 -9.70 -8.39 1.55
N GLU A 40 -10.60 -8.64 0.61
CA GLU A 40 -10.26 -9.06 -0.76
C GLU A 40 -9.44 -7.97 -1.47
N ASP A 41 -9.81 -6.70 -1.32
CA ASP A 41 -9.05 -5.57 -1.86
C ASP A 41 -7.60 -5.56 -1.34
N ALA A 42 -7.40 -5.84 -0.06
CA ALA A 42 -6.05 -5.92 0.51
C ALA A 42 -5.26 -7.10 -0.07
N SER A 43 -5.90 -8.27 -0.22
CA SER A 43 -5.29 -9.44 -0.86
C SER A 43 -4.89 -9.16 -2.31
N LYS A 44 -5.73 -8.44 -3.07
CA LYS A 44 -5.43 -8.03 -4.45
C LYS A 44 -4.19 -7.16 -4.53
N VAL A 45 -4.05 -6.18 -3.64
CA VAL A 45 -2.86 -5.31 -3.57
C VAL A 45 -1.59 -6.12 -3.27
N PHE A 46 -1.63 -7.00 -2.27
CA PHE A 46 -0.49 -7.85 -1.94
C PHE A 46 -0.09 -8.75 -3.11
N TYR A 47 -1.07 -9.35 -3.79
CA TYR A 47 -0.79 -10.23 -4.91
C TYR A 47 -0.33 -9.45 -6.17
N ALA A 48 -0.85 -8.25 -6.41
CA ALA A 48 -0.37 -7.36 -7.47
C ALA A 48 1.10 -6.96 -7.22
N ALA A 49 1.46 -6.67 -5.98
CA ALA A 49 2.85 -6.45 -5.58
C ALA A 49 3.73 -7.70 -5.78
N ALA A 50 3.22 -8.90 -5.46
CA ALA A 50 3.93 -10.16 -5.68
C ALA A 50 4.19 -10.48 -7.15
N ARG A 51 3.34 -9.97 -8.05
CA ARG A 51 3.51 -10.07 -9.51
C ARG A 51 4.38 -8.96 -10.10
N GLY A 52 4.84 -7.99 -9.29
CA GLY A 52 5.59 -6.82 -9.75
C GLY A 52 4.74 -5.75 -10.46
N VAL A 53 3.41 -5.86 -10.41
CA VAL A 53 2.48 -4.85 -10.94
C VAL A 53 2.53 -3.58 -10.09
N LEU A 54 2.62 -3.76 -8.77
CA LEU A 54 2.81 -2.67 -7.81
C LEU A 54 4.21 -2.75 -7.22
N PRO A 55 4.90 -1.62 -7.05
CA PRO A 55 6.23 -1.64 -6.47
C PRO A 55 6.17 -1.81 -4.95
N LEU A 56 7.07 -2.63 -4.40
CA LEU A 56 7.29 -2.76 -2.97
C LEU A 56 8.19 -1.65 -2.45
N CYS A 57 7.84 -1.12 -1.29
CA CYS A 57 8.68 -0.22 -0.54
C CYS A 57 9.81 -1.01 0.11
N SER A 58 11.05 -0.77 -0.35
CA SER A 58 12.25 -1.46 0.12
C SER A 58 12.91 -0.80 1.33
N ASP A 59 12.63 0.49 1.55
CA ASP A 59 13.34 1.29 2.56
C ASP A 59 12.39 2.20 3.34
N ARG A 60 12.90 2.79 4.43
CA ARG A 60 12.18 3.79 5.21
C ARG A 60 11.94 5.02 4.36
N LEU A 61 10.76 5.62 4.51
CA LEU A 61 10.45 6.90 3.88
C LEU A 61 11.47 7.97 4.29
N ASN A 62 12.11 8.55 3.28
CA ASN A 62 12.96 9.73 3.40
C ASN A 62 12.13 10.97 3.75
N GLU A 63 12.79 12.04 4.20
CA GLU A 63 12.10 13.27 4.62
C GLU A 63 11.22 13.89 3.51
N ALA A 64 11.63 13.74 2.24
CA ALA A 64 10.83 14.15 1.09
C ALA A 64 9.55 13.30 0.94
N GLU A 65 9.64 11.99 1.14
CA GLU A 65 8.52 11.07 0.97
C GLU A 65 7.53 11.16 2.13
N ARG A 66 8.01 11.44 3.35
CA ARG A 66 7.16 11.77 4.49
C ARG A 66 6.25 12.97 4.21
N LYS A 67 6.76 13.96 3.48
CA LYS A 67 5.97 15.13 3.02
C LYS A 67 4.99 14.78 1.90
N GLN A 68 5.22 13.68 1.18
CA GLN A 68 4.34 13.19 0.12
C GLN A 68 3.24 12.25 0.63
N VAL A 69 3.25 11.86 1.91
CA VAL A 69 2.16 11.08 2.52
C VAL A 69 0.86 11.86 2.44
N ARG A 70 -0.07 11.34 1.64
CA ARG A 70 -1.39 11.91 1.36
C ARG A 70 -2.49 10.88 1.59
N PRO A 71 -3.75 11.32 1.80
CA PRO A 71 -4.89 10.42 1.77
C PRO A 71 -4.94 9.65 0.44
N GLY A 72 -5.21 8.35 0.51
CA GLY A 72 -5.21 7.43 -0.62
C GLY A 72 -3.86 6.79 -0.94
N ASN A 73 -2.76 7.19 -0.27
CA ASN A 73 -1.48 6.53 -0.47
C ASN A 73 -1.45 5.18 0.24
N VAL A 74 -1.07 4.15 -0.50
CA VAL A 74 -0.83 2.79 -0.03
C VAL A 74 0.66 2.48 -0.21
N TYR A 75 1.25 1.93 0.83
CA TYR A 75 2.63 1.45 0.84
C TYR A 75 2.62 -0.03 1.20
N VAL A 76 3.15 -0.86 0.32
CA VAL A 76 3.37 -2.29 0.58
C VAL A 76 4.85 -2.48 0.84
N TYR A 77 5.23 -3.17 1.90
CA TYR A 77 6.62 -3.40 2.25
C TYR A 77 6.84 -4.82 2.75
N ASP A 78 8.07 -5.32 2.64
CA ASP A 78 8.44 -6.60 3.21
C ASP A 78 8.72 -6.41 4.72
N SER A 79 7.88 -6.96 5.60
CA SER A 79 8.07 -6.80 7.04
C SER A 79 9.22 -7.66 7.58
N THR A 80 9.74 -8.60 6.78
CA THR A 80 10.96 -9.32 7.10
C THR A 80 12.21 -8.47 6.90
N ALA A 81 12.16 -7.49 5.99
CA ALA A 81 13.27 -6.57 5.71
C ALA A 81 13.12 -5.24 6.46
N LEU A 82 11.89 -4.69 6.54
CA LEU A 82 11.60 -3.40 7.17
C LEU A 82 10.94 -3.62 8.54
N VAL A 83 11.74 -3.55 9.61
CA VAL A 83 11.31 -3.87 10.98
C VAL A 83 10.19 -2.96 11.49
N ARG A 84 10.15 -1.68 11.09
CA ARG A 84 9.08 -0.72 11.47
C ARG A 84 8.87 0.36 10.42
N TRP A 85 7.61 0.52 10.00
CA TRP A 85 7.16 1.67 9.23
C TRP A 85 7.22 2.95 10.07
N ALA A 86 7.99 3.94 9.64
CA ALA A 86 8.20 5.21 10.34
C ALA A 86 7.88 6.40 9.43
N ASP A 87 6.72 7.01 9.67
CA ASP A 87 6.16 8.12 8.88
C ASP A 87 6.31 9.50 9.54
N GLY A 88 6.95 9.57 10.72
CA GLY A 88 7.22 10.81 11.44
C GLY A 88 6.00 11.51 12.03
N ARG A 89 4.80 10.92 11.90
CA ARG A 89 3.54 11.48 12.40
C ARG A 89 3.18 10.92 13.77
N ARG A 90 2.41 11.69 14.54
CA ARG A 90 1.92 11.25 15.85
C ARG A 90 0.60 10.53 15.68
N TRP A 91 0.60 9.27 16.07
CA TRP A 91 -0.55 8.39 15.99
C TRP A 91 -1.19 8.21 17.36
N GLY A 92 -2.52 8.15 17.38
CA GLY A 92 -3.30 7.73 18.53
C GLY A 92 -3.15 6.24 18.83
N ALA A 93 -3.82 5.79 19.89
CA ALA A 93 -3.85 4.38 20.24
C ALA A 93 -4.44 3.56 19.08
N SER A 94 -3.82 2.42 18.78
CA SER A 94 -4.29 1.50 17.75
C SER A 94 -5.69 1.00 18.08
N ARG A 95 -6.56 0.98 17.09
CA ARG A 95 -7.87 0.32 17.16
C ARG A 95 -7.91 -0.83 16.17
N VAL A 96 -8.14 -2.03 16.68
CA VAL A 96 -8.37 -3.21 15.83
C VAL A 96 -9.74 -3.08 15.19
N ARG A 97 -9.80 -3.24 13.87
CA ARG A 97 -11.02 -3.20 13.05
C ARG A 97 -11.00 -4.37 12.09
N GLY A 98 -11.54 -5.51 12.53
CA GLY A 98 -11.41 -6.78 11.80
C GLY A 98 -9.93 -7.14 11.65
N PHE A 99 -9.45 -7.16 10.40
CA PHE A 99 -8.07 -7.52 10.06
C PHE A 99 -7.09 -6.32 10.03
N PHE A 100 -7.57 -5.11 10.27
CA PHE A 100 -6.79 -3.88 10.14
C PHE A 100 -6.51 -3.22 11.50
N LEU A 101 -5.33 -2.62 11.63
CA LEU A 101 -4.94 -1.77 12.76
C LEU A 101 -5.06 -0.31 12.34
N CYS A 102 -6.00 0.40 12.95
CA CYS A 102 -6.27 1.80 12.65
C CYS A 102 -5.63 2.70 13.70
N TYR A 103 -4.91 3.70 13.22
CA TYR A 103 -4.26 4.71 14.01
C TYR A 103 -4.82 6.08 13.60
N PRO A 104 -5.67 6.71 14.43
CA PRO A 104 -6.12 8.07 14.15
C PRO A 104 -4.95 9.04 14.38
N GLU A 105 -4.75 10.00 13.48
CA GLU A 105 -3.75 11.05 13.66
C GLU A 105 -4.08 11.90 14.90
N LYS A 106 -3.05 12.15 15.73
CA LYS A 106 -3.14 13.07 16.87
C LYS A 106 -2.41 14.35 16.52
N SER A 107 -3.04 15.49 16.80
CA SER A 107 -2.40 16.79 16.63
C SER A 107 -1.13 16.88 17.49
N SER A 108 -0.06 17.36 16.88
CA SER A 108 1.24 17.45 17.55
C SER A 108 1.39 18.69 18.42
N ARG A 109 0.61 19.75 18.19
CA ARG A 109 0.77 21.05 18.89
C ARG A 109 -0.49 21.87 19.15
N ASN A 110 -1.59 21.71 18.42
CA ASN A 110 -2.79 22.54 18.62
C ASN A 110 -4.10 21.78 18.34
N ARG A 111 -5.07 21.82 19.28
CA ARG A 111 -6.34 21.05 19.19
C ARG A 111 -7.23 21.43 18.00
N TYR A 112 -6.96 22.57 17.36
CA TYR A 112 -7.74 23.13 16.25
C TYR A 112 -7.15 22.91 14.86
N ASP A 113 -5.99 22.24 14.75
CA ASP A 113 -5.19 22.22 13.50
C ASP A 113 -5.52 21.06 12.54
N LEU A 114 -6.28 20.06 12.99
CA LEU A 114 -6.67 18.94 12.14
C LEU A 114 -8.04 19.21 11.52
N LYS A 115 -8.09 20.13 10.54
CA LYS A 115 -9.29 20.32 9.70
C LYS A 115 -9.70 19.04 8.97
N ASN A 116 -8.79 18.07 8.84
CA ASN A 116 -9.03 16.77 8.25
C ASN A 116 -8.03 15.74 8.82
N PRO A 117 -8.39 15.04 9.91
CA PRO A 117 -7.47 14.10 10.56
C PRO A 117 -7.20 12.90 9.66
N LEU A 118 -5.92 12.58 9.44
CA LEU A 118 -5.54 11.39 8.69
C LEU A 118 -5.73 10.15 9.57
N ALA A 119 -6.14 9.04 8.97
CA ALA A 119 -6.17 7.73 9.60
C ALA A 119 -5.13 6.84 8.90
N ARG A 120 -4.23 6.26 9.68
CA ARG A 120 -3.29 5.25 9.17
C ARG A 120 -3.86 3.87 9.45
N VAL A 121 -4.07 3.12 8.40
CA VAL A 121 -4.57 1.75 8.42
C VAL A 121 -3.41 0.84 8.08
N ALA A 122 -3.09 -0.11 8.95
CA ALA A 122 -2.03 -1.08 8.72
C ALA A 122 -2.60 -2.50 8.69
N CYS A 123 -2.05 -3.35 7.84
CA CYS A 123 -2.30 -4.80 7.87
C CYS A 123 -1.04 -5.57 7.50
N THR A 124 -0.94 -6.80 8.00
CA THR A 124 0.14 -7.73 7.67
C THR A 124 -0.42 -9.01 7.08
N ALA A 125 0.30 -9.56 6.10
CA ALA A 125 -0.08 -10.78 5.41
C ALA A 125 1.13 -11.64 5.10
N ASN A 126 0.96 -12.95 5.13
CA ASN A 126 1.89 -13.91 4.57
C ASN A 126 1.61 -14.06 3.07
N VAL A 127 2.61 -13.77 2.25
CA VAL A 127 2.54 -13.81 0.80
C VAL A 127 3.45 -14.92 0.29
N THR A 128 2.89 -15.85 -0.46
CA THR A 128 3.59 -16.96 -1.10
C THR A 128 4.05 -16.54 -2.48
N LEU A 129 5.36 -16.34 -2.61
CA LEU A 129 6.00 -15.90 -3.83
C LEU A 129 6.05 -17.02 -4.89
N PRO A 130 6.22 -16.67 -6.18
CA PRO A 130 6.32 -17.65 -7.26
C PRO A 130 7.47 -18.65 -7.09
N ASN A 131 8.53 -18.27 -6.36
CA ASN A 131 9.67 -19.12 -6.03
C ASN A 131 9.39 -20.09 -4.84
N GLY A 132 8.16 -20.14 -4.32
CA GLY A 132 7.77 -20.97 -3.19
C GLY A 132 8.14 -20.40 -1.81
N GLN A 133 8.82 -19.26 -1.74
CA GLN A 133 9.13 -18.61 -0.47
C GLN A 133 7.88 -17.94 0.10
N ILE A 134 7.64 -18.11 1.40
CA ILE A 134 6.62 -17.37 2.13
C ILE A 134 7.31 -16.19 2.81
N ARG A 135 6.82 -14.98 2.54
CA ARG A 135 7.29 -13.76 3.18
C ARG A 135 6.16 -13.06 3.90
N GLN A 136 6.48 -12.46 5.04
CA GLN A 136 5.52 -11.61 5.74
C GLN A 136 5.64 -10.19 5.19
N TRP A 137 4.57 -9.71 4.58
CA TRP A 137 4.48 -8.37 4.03
C TRP A 137 3.55 -7.51 4.89
N GLY A 138 3.94 -6.25 5.08
CA GLY A 138 3.12 -5.23 5.69
C GLY A 138 2.55 -4.30 4.63
N MET A 139 1.40 -3.72 4.92
CA MET A 139 0.82 -2.67 4.10
C MET A 139 0.31 -1.54 5.00
N VAL A 140 0.52 -0.31 4.56
CA VAL A 140 0.03 0.91 5.20
C VAL A 140 -0.79 1.72 4.21
N LEU A 141 -2.01 2.06 4.59
CA LEU A 141 -2.90 2.92 3.84
C LEU A 141 -3.22 4.17 4.67
N TYR A 142 -3.18 5.33 4.04
CA TYR A 142 -3.58 6.60 4.64
C TYR A 142 -4.94 7.01 4.12
N LEU A 143 -5.87 7.33 5.01
CA LEU A 143 -7.23 7.73 4.67
C LEU A 143 -7.60 9.04 5.34
N ASP A 144 -8.52 9.76 4.74
CA ASP A 144 -9.18 10.91 5.33
C ASP A 144 -10.69 10.82 5.09
N ASN A 145 -11.45 11.78 5.61
CA ASN A 145 -12.91 11.78 5.43
C ASN A 145 -13.37 12.64 4.24
N SER A 146 -12.47 13.43 3.65
CA SER A 146 -12.82 14.46 2.66
C SER A 146 -12.36 14.14 1.24
N SER A 147 -11.33 13.32 1.05
CA SER A 147 -10.76 13.10 -0.28
C SER A 147 -11.57 12.07 -1.06
N PRO A 148 -11.84 12.32 -2.35
CA PRO A 148 -12.48 11.34 -3.22
C PRO A 148 -11.46 10.24 -3.55
N LEU A 149 -11.58 9.09 -2.91
CA LEU A 149 -10.72 7.92 -3.14
C LEU A 149 -11.44 6.88 -4.01
N THR A 150 -10.69 6.18 -4.86
CA THR A 150 -11.18 5.09 -5.70
C THR A 150 -11.04 3.76 -4.93
N PRO A 151 -12.05 2.89 -4.91
CA PRO A 151 -11.90 1.59 -4.27
C PRO A 151 -10.92 0.73 -5.08
N VAL A 152 -10.11 -0.07 -4.42
CA VAL A 152 -9.10 -0.90 -5.08
C VAL A 152 -9.68 -1.82 -6.16
N GLY A 153 -10.88 -2.36 -5.93
CA GLY A 153 -11.59 -3.17 -6.92
C GLY A 153 -11.86 -2.47 -8.26
N ASP A 154 -11.87 -1.14 -8.30
CA ASP A 154 -12.16 -0.35 -9.51
C ASP A 154 -10.86 0.21 -10.14
N ILE A 155 -9.69 -0.12 -9.58
CA ILE A 155 -8.40 0.35 -10.09
C ILE A 155 -7.92 -0.58 -11.21
N PRO A 156 -7.61 -0.05 -12.40
CA PRO A 156 -7.14 -0.88 -13.51
C PRO A 156 -5.83 -1.60 -13.13
N ASN A 157 -5.69 -2.85 -13.57
CA ASN A 157 -4.58 -3.76 -13.25
C ASN A 157 -4.55 -4.32 -11.81
N VAL A 158 -5.25 -3.70 -10.85
CA VAL A 158 -5.31 -4.20 -9.46
C VAL A 158 -6.67 -4.85 -9.17
N GLY A 159 -7.76 -4.23 -9.59
CA GLY A 159 -9.13 -4.71 -9.35
C GLY A 159 -9.47 -6.02 -10.06
N ASP A 160 -9.01 -6.16 -11.31
CA ASP A 160 -9.18 -7.35 -12.16
C ASP A 160 -8.31 -8.54 -11.72
N THR A 161 -7.41 -8.31 -10.76
CA THR A 161 -6.47 -9.33 -10.33
C THR A 161 -7.16 -10.35 -9.44
N HIS A 162 -7.27 -11.59 -9.95
CA HIS A 162 -7.75 -12.72 -9.17
C HIS A 162 -6.64 -13.32 -8.31
N VAL A 163 -6.83 -13.35 -6.99
CA VAL A 163 -5.87 -13.91 -6.03
C VAL A 163 -6.17 -15.39 -5.82
N PRO A 164 -5.25 -16.32 -6.18
CA PRO A 164 -5.46 -17.73 -5.90
C PRO A 164 -5.54 -18.00 -4.39
N PRO A 165 -6.38 -18.94 -3.94
CA PRO A 165 -6.47 -19.28 -2.52
C PRO A 165 -5.11 -19.75 -1.98
N GLY A 166 -4.76 -19.31 -0.77
CA GLY A 166 -3.48 -19.65 -0.12
C GLY A 166 -2.25 -18.89 -0.61
N ARG A 167 -2.36 -18.04 -1.65
CA ARG A 167 -1.26 -17.16 -2.08
C ARG A 167 -1.02 -15.99 -1.14
N VAL A 168 -2.08 -15.45 -0.56
CA VAL A 168 -2.01 -14.34 0.40
C VAL A 168 -2.89 -14.72 1.59
N VAL A 169 -2.30 -14.73 2.79
CA VAL A 169 -2.99 -15.04 4.05
C VAL A 169 -2.77 -13.88 5.00
N ILE A 170 -3.81 -13.08 5.25
CA ILE A 170 -3.72 -11.93 6.15
C ILE A 170 -3.66 -12.43 7.59
N THR A 171 -2.61 -12.04 8.31
CA THR A 171 -2.25 -12.59 9.63
C THR A 171 -2.77 -11.75 10.79
N GLN A 172 -3.24 -10.54 10.52
CA GLN A 172 -3.60 -9.57 11.54
C GLN A 172 -5.11 -9.59 11.81
N GLY A 173 -5.54 -9.71 13.07
CA GLY A 173 -6.96 -9.63 13.49
C GLY A 173 -7.66 -10.98 13.76
N SER A 174 -8.76 -10.95 14.51
CA SER A 174 -9.61 -12.11 14.80
C SER A 174 -10.62 -12.34 13.67
N GLN A 175 -10.89 -13.61 13.31
CA GLN A 175 -11.89 -14.00 12.31
C GLN A 175 -13.35 -13.62 12.66
N GLN A 176 -13.57 -12.89 13.76
CA GLN A 176 -14.89 -12.56 14.27
C GLN A 176 -15.19 -11.07 14.00
N GLY A 177 -15.99 -10.79 12.99
CA GLY A 177 -16.44 -9.42 12.67
C GLY A 177 -16.79 -9.22 11.21
N SER A 178 -17.89 -9.81 10.78
CA SER A 178 -18.57 -9.51 9.52
C SER A 178 -19.08 -8.06 9.53
N GLU A 179 -18.30 -7.14 8.97
CA GLU A 179 -18.72 -5.94 8.21
C GLU A 179 -17.59 -4.89 8.21
N LEU A 180 -16.69 -5.02 7.23
CA LEU A 180 -15.71 -3.97 6.91
C LEU A 180 -16.34 -2.80 6.11
N HIS A 181 -17.54 -3.01 5.55
CA HIS A 181 -18.22 -2.12 4.60
C HIS A 181 -18.55 -0.72 5.15
N ALA A 182 -18.77 -0.58 6.47
CA ALA A 182 -19.30 0.66 7.03
C ALA A 182 -18.23 1.64 7.56
N TYR A 183 -16.97 1.22 7.75
CA TYR A 183 -16.02 1.99 8.57
C TYR A 183 -14.77 2.51 7.85
N PHE A 184 -14.47 2.01 6.64
CA PHE A 184 -13.32 2.46 5.84
C PHE A 184 -13.68 3.29 4.61
N VAL A 185 -14.98 3.51 4.39
CA VAL A 185 -15.45 4.36 3.30
C VAL A 185 -15.48 5.80 3.82
N PRO A 186 -14.65 6.73 3.29
CA PRO A 186 -14.79 8.16 3.59
C PRO A 186 -16.25 8.58 3.39
N ALA A 187 -16.78 9.47 4.22
CA ALA A 187 -18.18 9.89 4.14
C ALA A 187 -18.58 10.39 2.72
N VAL A 188 -17.63 10.98 2.00
CA VAL A 188 -17.76 11.38 0.58
C VAL A 188 -17.97 10.17 -0.35
N ASN A 189 -17.30 9.06 -0.08
CA ASN A 189 -17.39 7.85 -0.89
C ASN A 189 -18.63 7.00 -0.56
N VAL A 190 -19.18 7.10 0.66
CA VAL A 190 -20.44 6.41 1.02
C VAL A 190 -21.58 6.88 0.10
N ARG A 191 -21.68 8.20 -0.12
CA ARG A 191 -22.67 8.79 -1.03
C ARG A 191 -22.51 8.32 -2.47
N ARG A 192 -21.26 8.11 -2.93
CA ARG A 192 -20.95 7.64 -4.28
C ARG A 192 -21.31 6.15 -4.47
N LEU A 193 -21.06 5.32 -3.46
CA LEU A 193 -21.44 3.90 -3.48
C LEU A 193 -22.97 3.72 -3.44
N GLN A 194 -23.68 4.53 -2.66
CA GLN A 194 -25.15 4.54 -2.63
C GLN A 194 -25.78 5.05 -3.93
N ALA A 195 -25.12 5.94 -4.66
CA ALA A 195 -25.61 6.45 -5.94
C ALA A 195 -25.46 5.44 -7.10
N ASN A 196 -24.51 4.50 -7.02
CA ASN A 196 -24.26 3.48 -8.05
C ASN A 196 -24.94 2.13 -7.75
N SER A 197 -25.80 2.04 -6.74
CA SER A 197 -26.53 0.82 -6.35
C SER A 197 -27.98 0.80 -6.86
N HIS A 198 -28.31 1.62 -7.85
CA HIS A 198 -29.63 1.70 -8.50
C HIS A 198 -29.57 1.34 -9.98
#